data_AF-A0A1I3DYH6-F1
#
_entry.id   AF-A0A1I3DYH6-F1
#
_cell.length_a   1.000
_cell.length_b   1.000
_cell.length_c   1.000
_cell.angle_alpha   90.00
_cell.angle_beta   90.00
_cell.angle_gamma   90.00
#
_symmetry.space_group_name_H-M   'P 1'
#
loop_
_entity.id
_entity.type
_entity.pdbx_description
1 polymer ?
#
loop_
_entity_poly.entity_id
_entity_poly.type
_entity_poly.pdbx_seq_one_letter_code
_entity_poly.pdbx_strand_id
1 'polypeptide(L)'
;MRQAKELRDQRIAEREKYRAKPKGKRRPDGSRQYLYPDPKNYDGLAVDHKTGELIEPIRKKTVVIPAGKDPAKDKALKYGQTYPHKSPVWKGFYALRNTVESQNAFIKDSATEDIPSPMKRRARGNTFASLAVTLALVSANIRKILTFIQSELARVPLTSKNKSFASTYYSSAEITAATPPTDTAPSPPPS
;
A
#
# COMPACT_ATOMS: atom_id res chain seq x y z
N MET A 1 26.53 8.82 4.55
CA MET A 1 25.12 8.37 4.67
C MET A 1 24.60 8.29 6.12
N ARG A 2 25.37 7.82 7.12
CA ARG A 2 24.91 7.71 8.52
C ARG A 2 24.62 9.07 9.18
N GLN A 3 25.55 10.02 9.09
CA GLN A 3 25.40 11.37 9.66
C GLN A 3 24.15 12.12 9.15
N ALA A 4 23.83 12.00 7.86
CA ALA A 4 22.63 12.63 7.29
C ALA A 4 21.32 12.04 7.83
N LYS A 5 21.32 10.75 8.20
CA LYS A 5 20.17 10.07 8.81
C LYS A 5 19.97 10.51 10.25
N GLU A 6 21.06 10.59 11.02
CA GLU A 6 21.05 11.08 12.40
C GLU A 6 20.55 12.53 12.47
N LEU A 7 21.08 13.42 11.63
CA LEU A 7 20.64 14.81 11.54
C LEU A 7 19.14 14.94 11.19
N ARG A 8 18.64 14.08 10.31
CA ARG A 8 17.21 14.03 9.98
C ARG A 8 16.38 13.62 11.19
N ASP A 9 16.78 12.58 11.90
CA ASP A 9 16.03 12.04 13.02
C ASP A 9 16.04 13.04 14.20
N GLN A 10 17.15 13.76 14.42
CA GLN A 10 17.23 14.91 15.34
C GLN A 10 16.23 16.02 14.96
N ARG A 11 16.21 16.45 13.69
CA ARG A 11 15.22 17.45 13.21
C ARG A 11 13.77 17.00 13.38
N ILE A 12 13.51 15.70 13.30
CA ILE A 12 12.16 15.16 13.52
C ILE A 12 11.80 15.22 15.01
N ALA A 13 12.73 14.89 15.91
CA ALA A 13 12.55 15.01 17.35
C ALA A 13 12.33 16.48 17.78
N GLU A 14 13.09 17.42 17.21
CA GLU A 14 12.89 18.86 17.46
C GLU A 14 11.50 19.34 17.05
N ARG A 15 10.97 18.85 15.91
CA ARG A 15 9.62 19.18 15.44
C ARG A 15 8.52 18.65 16.34
N GLU A 16 8.79 17.62 17.13
CA GLU A 16 7.80 17.05 18.05
C GLU A 16 7.37 18.06 19.12
N LYS A 17 8.28 18.96 19.54
CA LYS A 17 7.99 20.07 20.46
C LYS A 17 6.89 21.01 19.92
N TYR A 18 6.81 21.15 18.60
CA TYR A 18 5.86 22.02 17.91
C TYR A 18 4.59 21.28 17.42
N ARG A 19 4.42 20.01 17.79
CA ARG A 19 3.28 19.21 17.30
C ARG A 19 1.99 19.58 18.04
N ALA A 20 0.99 20.01 17.28
CA ALA A 20 -0.36 20.19 17.80
C ALA A 20 -0.99 18.83 18.18
N LYS A 21 -1.47 18.71 19.42
CA LYS A 21 -2.05 17.45 19.94
C LYS A 21 -3.57 17.45 19.72
N PRO A 22 -4.18 16.36 19.23
CA PRO A 22 -5.62 16.34 19.06
C PRO A 22 -6.34 16.44 20.41
N LYS A 23 -7.41 17.24 20.47
CA LYS A 23 -8.27 17.41 21.65
C LYS A 23 -9.63 16.78 21.40
N GLY A 24 -9.96 15.77 22.20
CA GLY A 24 -11.25 15.10 22.14
C GLY A 24 -11.48 14.25 20.87
N LYS A 25 -12.74 13.84 20.69
CA LYS A 25 -13.18 13.05 19.53
C LYS A 25 -13.38 13.95 18.31
N ARG A 26 -13.27 13.35 17.13
CA ARG A 26 -13.60 14.00 15.86
C ARG A 26 -15.09 14.33 15.84
N ARG A 27 -15.45 15.51 15.38
CA ARG A 27 -16.84 15.95 15.32
C ARG A 27 -17.60 15.24 14.18
N PRO A 28 -18.95 15.22 14.21
CA PRO A 28 -19.75 14.61 13.14
C PRO A 28 -19.53 15.22 11.75
N ASP A 29 -19.19 16.52 11.69
CA ASP A 29 -18.80 17.24 10.47
C ASP A 29 -17.38 16.88 9.98
N GLY A 30 -16.71 15.97 10.67
CA GLY A 30 -15.34 15.56 10.42
C GLY A 30 -14.29 16.56 10.91
N SER A 31 -14.65 17.75 11.38
CA SER A 31 -13.67 18.69 11.92
C SER A 31 -13.03 18.15 13.20
N ARG A 32 -11.81 18.59 13.49
CA ARG A 32 -11.09 18.14 14.69
C ARG A 32 -10.40 19.31 15.39
N GLN A 33 -10.58 19.36 16.70
CA GLN A 33 -9.89 20.32 17.55
C GLN A 33 -8.49 19.81 17.91
N TYR A 34 -7.52 20.71 17.91
CA TYR A 34 -6.15 20.47 18.31
C TYR A 34 -5.76 21.50 19.38
N LEU A 35 -4.93 21.08 20.32
CA LEU A 35 -4.22 21.92 21.26
C LEU A 35 -2.97 22.45 20.58
N TYR A 36 -2.75 23.76 20.67
CA TYR A 36 -1.45 24.31 20.32
C TYR A 36 -0.38 23.74 21.26
N PRO A 37 0.88 23.65 20.81
CA PRO A 37 1.98 23.29 21.69
C PRO A 37 2.14 24.32 22.81
N ASP A 38 2.45 23.87 24.01
CA ASP A 38 2.67 24.77 25.15
C ASP A 38 3.88 25.68 24.86
N PRO A 39 3.76 27.02 25.05
CA PRO A 39 4.85 27.98 24.85
C PRO A 39 6.15 27.66 25.58
N LYS A 40 6.04 26.97 26.72
CA LYS A 40 7.18 26.53 27.54
C LYS A 40 8.01 25.44 26.88
N ASN A 41 7.46 24.70 25.90
CA ASN A 41 8.15 23.57 25.26
C ASN A 41 9.07 23.98 24.10
N TYR A 42 8.99 25.24 23.62
CA TYR A 42 9.80 25.78 22.54
C TYR A 42 10.54 27.06 22.94
N ASP A 43 10.89 27.18 24.22
CA ASP A 43 11.66 28.31 24.79
C ASP A 43 11.02 29.69 24.56
N GLY A 44 9.71 29.74 24.29
CA GLY A 44 8.96 30.98 24.05
C GLY A 44 9.18 31.65 22.69
N LEU A 45 9.92 31.00 21.77
CA LEU A 45 10.31 31.57 20.48
C LEU A 45 9.53 30.89 19.34
N ALA A 46 8.53 31.58 18.78
CA ALA A 46 7.92 31.15 17.53
C ALA A 46 8.60 31.88 16.36
N VAL A 47 9.04 31.17 15.32
CA VAL A 47 9.66 31.78 14.14
C VAL A 47 8.66 31.76 12.98
N ASP A 48 8.46 32.89 12.31
CA ASP A 48 7.77 32.89 11.03
C ASP A 48 8.68 32.30 9.94
N HIS A 49 8.25 31.20 9.33
CA HIS A 49 9.01 30.57 8.25
C HIS A 49 9.10 31.43 6.96
N LYS A 50 8.29 32.48 6.81
CA LYS A 50 8.32 33.35 5.63
C LYS A 50 9.18 34.59 5.80
N THR A 51 9.17 35.21 6.99
CA THR A 51 9.89 36.46 7.26
C THR A 51 11.15 36.25 8.11
N GLY A 52 11.29 35.10 8.79
CA GLY A 52 12.43 34.79 9.65
C GLY A 52 12.40 35.52 11.00
N GLU A 53 11.34 36.27 11.29
CA GLU A 53 11.20 37.04 12.52
C GLU A 53 10.66 36.18 13.67
N LEU A 54 11.03 36.57 14.89
CA LEU A 54 10.53 36.00 16.13
C LEU A 54 9.17 36.61 16.45
N ILE A 55 8.14 35.78 16.52
CA ILE A 55 6.76 36.16 16.86
C ILE A 55 6.49 35.80 18.33
N GLU A 56 5.69 36.63 19.00
CA GLU A 56 5.12 36.28 20.31
C GLU A 56 4.42 34.90 20.27
N PRO A 57 4.60 34.06 21.29
CA PRO A 57 3.95 32.76 21.35
C PRO A 57 2.42 32.91 21.29
N ILE A 58 1.79 32.02 20.52
CA ILE A 58 0.34 32.05 20.27
C ILE A 58 -0.42 31.94 21.60
N ARG A 59 -1.19 32.98 21.96
CA ARG A 59 -2.00 33.01 23.20
C ARG A 59 -3.22 32.08 23.15
N LYS A 60 -3.63 31.64 21.95
CA LYS A 60 -4.77 30.72 21.77
C LYS A 60 -4.34 29.31 22.20
N LYS A 61 -5.18 28.65 23.00
CA LYS A 61 -4.92 27.28 23.48
C LYS A 61 -5.29 26.19 22.47
N THR A 62 -6.22 26.47 21.55
CA THR A 62 -6.72 25.45 20.60
C THR A 62 -7.02 26.01 19.22
N VAL A 63 -6.93 25.14 18.20
CA VAL A 63 -7.39 25.37 16.81
C VAL A 63 -8.40 24.30 16.44
N VAL A 64 -9.44 24.68 15.71
CA VAL A 64 -10.29 23.70 15.02
C VAL A 64 -9.84 23.65 13.57
N ILE A 65 -9.38 22.48 13.13
CA ILE A 65 -9.09 22.22 11.72
C ILE A 65 -10.39 21.69 11.09
N PRO A 66 -10.99 22.41 10.12
CA PRO A 66 -12.21 21.96 9.47
C PRO A 66 -11.92 20.69 8.65
N ALA A 67 -12.85 19.73 8.66
CA ALA A 67 -12.91 18.76 7.58
C ALA A 67 -13.85 19.29 6.51
N GLY A 68 -13.50 19.05 5.26
CA GLY A 68 -14.21 19.59 4.12
C GLY A 68 -15.67 19.11 4.09
N LYS A 69 -16.59 20.07 4.21
CA LYS A 69 -17.87 20.02 3.49
C LYS A 69 -17.76 20.76 2.14
N ASP A 70 -16.79 21.66 2.02
CA ASP A 70 -16.44 22.38 0.79
C ASP A 70 -15.37 21.62 -0.01
N PRO A 71 -15.51 21.44 -1.34
CA PRO A 71 -14.54 20.73 -2.19
C PRO A 71 -13.14 21.37 -2.19
N ALA A 72 -13.03 22.67 -1.89
CA ALA A 72 -11.75 23.36 -1.70
C ALA A 72 -11.05 23.00 -0.36
N LYS A 73 -11.82 22.66 0.68
CA LYS A 73 -11.36 22.33 2.05
C LYS A 73 -11.22 20.83 2.29
N ASP A 74 -11.71 20.00 1.38
CA ASP A 74 -11.58 18.54 1.39
C ASP A 74 -10.11 18.06 1.36
N LYS A 75 -9.21 18.96 0.95
CA LYS A 75 -7.76 18.79 1.08
C LYS A 75 -7.32 18.51 2.52
N ALA A 76 -7.98 19.06 3.54
CA ALA A 76 -7.57 18.88 4.93
C ALA A 76 -7.67 17.41 5.39
N LEU A 77 -8.64 16.66 4.87
CA LEU A 77 -8.76 15.23 5.13
C LEU A 77 -7.80 14.41 4.25
N LYS A 78 -7.61 14.82 2.99
CA LYS A 78 -6.62 14.23 2.07
C LYS A 78 -5.18 14.27 2.60
N TYR A 79 -4.82 15.33 3.33
CA TYR A 79 -3.50 15.49 3.96
C TYR A 79 -3.50 15.17 5.47
N GLY A 80 -4.62 14.65 5.99
CA GLY A 80 -4.75 14.28 7.39
C GLY A 80 -3.85 13.11 7.73
N GLN A 81 -2.69 13.39 8.31
CA GLN A 81 -1.71 12.37 8.66
C GLN A 81 -1.66 12.16 10.17
N THR A 82 -1.92 10.93 10.63
CA THR A 82 -1.88 10.59 12.07
C THR A 82 -0.47 10.65 12.63
N TYR A 83 0.50 10.07 11.91
CA TYR A 83 1.90 10.02 12.31
C TYR A 83 2.69 11.17 11.67
N PRO A 84 3.68 11.76 12.34
CA PRO A 84 4.52 12.78 11.72
C PRO A 84 5.21 12.24 10.46
N HIS A 85 5.17 13.01 9.37
CA HIS A 85 5.81 12.62 8.12
C HIS A 85 7.28 12.28 8.35
N LYS A 86 7.75 11.21 7.70
CA LYS A 86 9.15 10.74 7.78
C LYS A 86 9.61 10.21 9.15
N SER A 87 8.75 10.20 10.18
CA SER A 87 9.05 9.55 11.48
C SER A 87 9.26 8.04 11.34
N PRO A 88 9.95 7.37 12.29
CA PRO A 88 10.10 5.91 12.27
C PRO A 88 8.76 5.17 12.25
N VAL A 89 7.80 5.59 13.08
CA VAL A 89 6.44 5.02 13.11
C VAL A 89 5.73 5.22 11.78
N TRP A 90 5.81 6.43 11.21
CA TRP A 90 5.24 6.69 9.89
C TRP A 90 5.84 5.78 8.81
N LYS A 91 7.16 5.54 8.82
CA LYS A 91 7.80 4.64 7.84
C LYS A 91 7.23 3.23 7.94
N GLY A 92 7.04 2.72 9.15
CA GLY A 92 6.45 1.39 9.38
C GLY A 92 5.05 1.28 8.78
N PHE A 93 4.17 2.24 9.06
CA PHE A 93 2.82 2.25 8.50
C PHE A 93 2.78 2.57 7.01
N TYR A 94 3.63 3.48 6.54
CA TYR A 94 3.70 3.85 5.14
C TYR A 94 4.21 2.70 4.28
N ALA A 95 5.11 1.85 4.80
CA ALA A 95 5.57 0.66 4.09
C ALA A 95 4.42 -0.32 3.80
N LEU A 96 3.41 -0.42 4.66
CA LEU A 96 2.23 -1.27 4.45
C LEU A 96 1.39 -0.83 3.23
N ARG A 97 1.53 0.43 2.79
CA ARG A 97 0.86 0.92 1.57
C ARG A 97 1.31 0.15 0.34
N ASN A 98 2.58 -0.26 0.28
CA ASN A 98 3.10 -1.02 -0.85
C ASN A 98 2.34 -2.35 -1.02
N THR A 99 1.86 -2.96 0.07
CA THR A 99 1.04 -4.18 0.02
C THR A 99 -0.33 -3.93 -0.59
N VAL A 100 -0.96 -2.79 -0.27
CA VAL A 100 -2.25 -2.40 -0.85
C VAL A 100 -2.08 -2.04 -2.34
N GLU A 101 -1.01 -1.31 -2.66
CA GLU A 101 -0.70 -0.95 -4.04
C GLU A 101 -0.35 -2.16 -4.89
N SER A 102 0.39 -3.14 -4.36
CA SER A 102 0.67 -4.38 -5.06
C SER A 102 -0.59 -5.22 -5.29
N GLN A 103 -1.51 -5.30 -4.30
CA GLN A 103 -2.80 -5.95 -4.49
C GLN A 103 -3.65 -5.23 -5.55
N ASN A 104 -3.67 -3.90 -5.52
CA ASN A 104 -4.40 -3.11 -6.51
C ASN A 104 -3.82 -3.29 -7.91
N ALA A 105 -2.49 -3.32 -8.04
CA ALA A 105 -1.83 -3.58 -9.32
C ALA A 105 -2.16 -4.98 -9.83
N PHE A 106 -2.14 -5.99 -8.95
CA PHE A 106 -2.49 -7.37 -9.29
C PHE A 106 -3.91 -7.51 -9.84
N ILE A 107 -4.90 -6.87 -9.20
CA ILE A 107 -6.30 -6.91 -9.65
C ILE A 107 -6.52 -6.11 -10.94
N LYS A 108 -5.73 -5.06 -11.17
CA LYS A 108 -5.83 -4.19 -12.35
C LYS A 108 -5.00 -4.68 -13.53
N ASP A 109 -4.31 -5.81 -13.40
CA ASP A 109 -3.46 -6.37 -14.43
C ASP A 109 -4.28 -6.65 -15.71
N SER A 110 -3.82 -6.10 -16.83
CA SER A 110 -4.51 -6.18 -18.12
C SER A 110 -4.54 -7.61 -18.67
N ALA A 111 -3.54 -8.42 -18.33
CA ALA A 111 -3.45 -9.80 -18.81
C ALA A 111 -4.51 -10.72 -18.19
N THR A 112 -5.09 -10.34 -17.06
CA THR A 112 -5.93 -11.22 -16.24
C THR A 112 -7.31 -10.62 -15.99
N GLU A 113 -7.65 -10.16 -14.78
CA GLU A 113 -9.01 -9.68 -14.51
C GLU A 113 -9.30 -8.34 -15.17
N ASP A 114 -8.31 -7.46 -15.30
CA ASP A 114 -8.45 -6.13 -15.91
C ASP A 114 -9.75 -5.42 -15.49
N ILE A 115 -9.96 -5.35 -14.18
CA ILE A 115 -11.10 -4.62 -13.60
C ILE A 115 -11.18 -3.15 -14.08
N PRO A 116 -10.10 -2.40 -14.40
CA PRO A 116 -10.28 -1.04 -14.89
C PRO A 116 -10.99 -0.99 -16.25
N SER A 117 -10.87 -2.02 -17.09
CA SER A 117 -11.50 -2.05 -18.40
C SER A 117 -13.04 -2.01 -18.31
N PRO A 118 -13.69 -1.01 -18.93
CA PRO A 118 -15.15 -0.97 -19.04
C PRO A 118 -15.70 -2.11 -19.92
N MET A 119 -14.90 -2.62 -20.87
CA MET A 119 -15.32 -3.67 -21.79
C MET A 119 -15.57 -5.01 -21.08
N LYS A 120 -14.83 -5.30 -20.00
CA LYS A 120 -15.06 -6.48 -19.15
C LYS A 120 -16.24 -6.31 -18.18
N ARG A 121 -16.85 -5.11 -18.16
CA ARG A 121 -18.01 -4.74 -17.32
C ARG A 121 -19.13 -4.12 -18.17
N ARG A 122 -19.30 -4.61 -19.40
CA ARG A 122 -20.11 -3.96 -20.45
C ARG A 122 -21.61 -3.86 -20.12
N ALA A 123 -22.11 -4.70 -19.22
CA ALA A 123 -23.51 -4.66 -18.81
C ALA A 123 -23.85 -3.33 -18.12
N ARG A 124 -24.96 -2.71 -18.53
CA ARG A 124 -25.43 -1.44 -17.94
C ARG A 124 -25.98 -1.69 -16.54
N GLY A 125 -25.65 -0.79 -15.62
CA GLY A 125 -26.19 -0.79 -14.26
C GLY A 125 -25.14 -1.14 -13.20
N ASN A 126 -25.27 -0.50 -12.04
CA ASN A 126 -24.32 -0.63 -10.93
C ASN A 126 -24.28 -2.07 -10.37
N THR A 127 -25.40 -2.79 -10.41
CA THR A 127 -25.52 -4.17 -9.92
C THR A 127 -24.67 -5.14 -10.73
N PHE A 128 -24.78 -5.12 -12.06
CA PHE A 128 -23.97 -5.96 -12.94
C PHE A 128 -22.49 -5.60 -12.87
N ALA A 129 -22.16 -4.30 -12.83
CA ALA A 129 -20.77 -3.87 -12.65
C ALA A 129 -20.20 -4.38 -11.31
N SER A 130 -20.99 -4.33 -10.24
CA SER A 130 -20.58 -4.85 -8.93
C SER A 130 -20.36 -6.37 -8.97
N LEU A 131 -21.28 -7.13 -9.58
CA LEU A 131 -21.14 -8.60 -9.73
C LEU A 131 -19.92 -9.00 -10.58
N ALA A 132 -19.66 -8.30 -11.67
CA ALA A 132 -18.48 -8.56 -12.50
C ALA A 132 -17.18 -8.29 -11.72
N VAL A 133 -17.14 -7.20 -10.93
CA VAL A 133 -16.00 -6.87 -10.07
C VAL A 133 -15.82 -7.88 -8.95
N THR A 134 -16.89 -8.37 -8.33
CA THR A 134 -16.78 -9.38 -7.26
C THR A 134 -16.27 -10.72 -7.80
N LEU A 135 -16.78 -11.18 -8.95
CA LEU A 135 -16.31 -12.42 -9.59
C LEU A 135 -14.84 -12.30 -10.02
N ALA A 136 -14.44 -11.15 -10.57
CA ALA A 136 -13.05 -10.86 -10.86
C ALA A 136 -12.18 -10.92 -9.60
N LEU A 137 -12.62 -10.31 -8.50
CA LEU A 137 -11.89 -10.34 -7.23
C LEU A 137 -11.75 -11.77 -6.68
N VAL A 138 -12.80 -12.59 -6.78
CA VAL A 138 -12.75 -14.02 -6.40
C VAL A 138 -11.74 -14.77 -7.26
N SER A 139 -11.74 -14.56 -8.58
CA SER A 139 -10.76 -15.16 -9.49
C SER A 139 -9.33 -14.77 -9.13
N ALA A 140 -9.09 -13.48 -8.86
CA ALA A 140 -7.79 -12.97 -8.43
C ALA A 140 -7.32 -13.65 -7.13
N ASN A 141 -8.21 -13.82 -6.16
CA ASN A 141 -7.89 -14.50 -4.90
C ASN A 141 -7.54 -15.98 -5.11
N ILE A 142 -8.27 -16.70 -5.97
CA ILE A 142 -7.96 -18.08 -6.33
C ILE A 142 -6.57 -18.17 -6.97
N ARG A 143 -6.24 -17.28 -7.91
CA ARG A 143 -4.90 -17.25 -8.53
C ARG A 143 -3.81 -17.00 -7.49
N LYS A 144 -4.05 -16.11 -6.53
CA LYS A 144 -3.11 -15.88 -5.42
C LYS A 144 -2.88 -17.13 -4.57
N ILE A 145 -3.95 -17.84 -4.22
CA ILE A 145 -3.86 -19.10 -3.47
C ILE A 145 -3.06 -20.13 -4.26
N LEU A 146 -3.32 -20.27 -5.56
CA LEU A 146 -2.56 -21.16 -6.43
C LEU A 146 -1.08 -20.79 -6.49
N THR A 147 -0.74 -19.50 -6.64
CA THR A 147 0.67 -19.07 -6.63
C THR A 147 1.34 -19.32 -5.28
N PHE A 148 0.60 -19.20 -4.18
CA PHE A 148 1.11 -19.51 -2.84
C PHE A 148 1.38 -21.01 -2.69
N ILE A 149 0.44 -21.87 -3.08
CA ILE A 149 0.63 -23.33 -3.06
C ILE A 149 1.81 -23.73 -3.95
N GLN A 150 1.94 -23.15 -5.14
CA GLN A 150 3.09 -23.38 -6.02
C GLN A 150 4.40 -22.95 -5.38
N SER A 151 4.43 -21.80 -4.67
CA SER A 151 5.66 -21.38 -3.98
C SER A 151 6.06 -22.31 -2.84
N GLU A 152 5.08 -22.89 -2.11
CA GLU A 152 5.34 -23.85 -1.04
C GLU A 152 5.82 -25.21 -1.58
N LEU A 153 5.28 -25.65 -2.72
CA LEU A 153 5.66 -26.92 -3.34
C LEU A 153 6.99 -26.87 -4.09
N ALA A 154 7.41 -25.69 -4.54
CA ALA A 154 8.60 -25.59 -5.37
C ALA A 154 9.87 -25.84 -4.58
N ARG A 155 10.73 -26.67 -5.15
CA ARG A 155 12.04 -27.02 -4.58
C ARG A 155 13.10 -25.96 -4.88
N VAL A 156 12.84 -25.12 -5.88
CA VAL A 156 13.72 -24.09 -6.43
C VAL A 156 12.97 -22.75 -6.40
N PRO A 157 13.64 -21.61 -6.15
CA PRO A 157 12.98 -20.30 -6.19
C PRO A 157 12.23 -20.07 -7.51
N LEU A 158 10.93 -19.76 -7.44
CA LEU A 158 10.13 -19.50 -8.63
C LEU A 158 10.54 -18.19 -9.29
N THR A 159 10.64 -18.27 -10.60
CA THR A 159 10.79 -17.17 -11.54
C THR A 159 9.73 -17.32 -12.63
N SER A 160 9.48 -16.26 -13.40
CA SER A 160 8.51 -16.32 -14.50
C SER A 160 8.84 -17.39 -15.54
N LYS A 161 10.12 -17.77 -15.65
CA LYS A 161 10.63 -18.74 -16.63
C LYS A 161 10.55 -20.19 -16.15
N ASN A 162 10.64 -20.45 -14.85
CA ASN A 162 10.75 -21.82 -14.33
C ASN A 162 9.44 -22.37 -13.74
N LYS A 163 8.44 -21.52 -13.50
CA LYS A 163 7.19 -21.88 -12.82
C LYS A 163 6.36 -22.97 -13.51
N SER A 164 6.62 -23.27 -14.78
CA SER A 164 5.91 -24.27 -15.58
C SER A 164 6.66 -25.60 -15.73
N PHE A 165 7.93 -25.68 -15.32
CA PHE A 165 8.68 -26.93 -15.47
C PHE A 165 8.37 -27.90 -14.34
N ALA A 166 8.15 -29.17 -14.69
CA ALA A 166 7.96 -30.25 -13.72
C ALA A 166 9.16 -30.38 -12.77
N SER A 167 10.39 -30.15 -13.26
CA SER A 167 11.63 -30.16 -12.47
C SER A 167 11.68 -29.13 -11.35
N THR A 168 10.83 -28.10 -11.40
CA THR A 168 10.73 -27.09 -10.33
C THR A 168 10.00 -27.65 -9.10
N TYR A 169 9.08 -28.60 -9.30
CA TYR A 169 8.22 -29.16 -8.24
C TYR A 169 8.59 -30.60 -7.89
N TYR A 170 8.99 -31.40 -8.87
CA TYR A 170 9.22 -32.83 -8.73
C TYR A 170 10.70 -33.19 -8.91
N SER A 171 11.13 -34.26 -8.24
CA SER A 171 12.47 -34.82 -8.43
C SER A 171 12.57 -35.57 -9.77
N SER A 172 13.78 -35.76 -10.30
CA SER A 172 13.99 -36.49 -11.56
C SER A 172 13.42 -37.91 -11.53
N ALA A 173 13.46 -38.57 -10.37
CA ALA A 173 12.88 -39.90 -10.17
C ALA A 173 11.35 -39.87 -10.25
N GLU A 174 10.71 -38.87 -9.64
CA GLU A 174 9.25 -38.67 -9.70
C GLU A 174 8.77 -38.34 -11.11
N ILE A 175 9.52 -37.51 -11.84
CA ILE A 175 9.21 -37.16 -13.24
C ILE A 175 9.29 -38.39 -14.14
N THR A 176 10.32 -39.21 -13.96
CA THR A 176 10.51 -40.44 -14.73
C THR A 176 9.41 -41.45 -14.41
N ALA A 177 9.01 -41.58 -13.15
CA ALA A 177 7.91 -42.45 -12.73
C ALA A 177 6.53 -41.97 -13.22
N ALA A 178 6.33 -40.65 -13.38
CA ALA A 178 5.07 -40.07 -13.85
C ALA A 178 4.95 -40.01 -15.39
N THR A 179 6.05 -40.18 -16.13
CA THR A 179 6.04 -40.19 -17.59
C THR A 179 5.64 -41.58 -18.07
N PRO A 180 4.52 -41.76 -18.81
CA PRO A 180 4.18 -43.07 -19.36
C PRO A 180 5.28 -43.53 -20.31
N PRO A 181 5.59 -44.85 -20.38
CA PRO A 181 6.58 -45.35 -21.31
C PRO A 181 6.16 -44.93 -22.72
N THR A 182 7.02 -44.17 -23.39
CA THR A 182 6.80 -43.80 -24.79
C THR A 182 6.99 -45.08 -25.59
N ASP A 183 5.88 -45.70 -25.98
CA ASP A 183 5.85 -46.85 -26.88
C ASP A 183 6.30 -46.40 -28.28
N THR A 184 7.61 -46.23 -28.43
CA THR A 184 8.24 -45.88 -29.70
C THR A 184 8.44 -47.20 -30.44
N ALA A 185 7.37 -47.74 -31.00
CA ALA A 185 7.50 -48.76 -32.03
C ALA A 185 8.29 -48.14 -33.20
N PRO A 186 9.40 -48.75 -33.65
CA PRO A 186 10.17 -48.23 -34.77
C PRO A 186 9.26 -48.16 -36.01
N SER A 187 9.28 -47.01 -36.67
CA SER A 187 8.53 -46.78 -37.92
C SER A 187 8.93 -47.85 -38.93
N PRO A 188 7.98 -48.52 -39.63
CA PRO A 188 8.33 -49.50 -40.64
C PRO A 188 9.14 -48.82 -41.76
N PRO A 189 10.15 -49.51 -42.33
CA PRO A 189 11.00 -48.94 -43.36
C PRO A 189 10.18 -48.56 -44.60
N PRO A 190 10.56 -47.48 -45.32
CA PRO A 190 9.87 -47.06 -46.53
C PRO A 190 9.95 -48.18 -47.59
N SER A 191 8.81 -48.45 -48.23
CA SER A 191 8.66 -49.42 -49.34
C SER A 191 9.26 -48.92 -50.64
#